data_AF-A0A7X8VNP2-F1
#
_entry.id   AF-A0A7X8VNP2-F1
#
_cell.length_a   1.000
_cell.length_b   1.000
_cell.length_c   1.000
_cell.angle_alpha   90.00
_cell.angle_beta   90.00
_cell.angle_gamma   90.00
#
_symmetry.space_group_name_H-M   'P 1'
#
loop_
_entity.id
_entity.type
_entity.pdbx_description
1 polymer ?
#
loop_
_entity_poly.entity_id
_entity_poly.type
_entity_poly.pdbx_seq_one_letter_code
_entity_poly.pdbx_strand_id
1 'polypeptide(L)' 'MQKPQLDPTVMADWQIAEAAENHMLGIDRLAAEFGLLPEEVIPMGRQLAKIDQKLALRRLAG' A
#
# COMPACT_ATOMS: atom_id res chain seq x y z
N MET A 1 -1.81 15.64 8.76
CA MET A 1 -2.76 15.70 7.63
C MET A 1 -4.10 15.18 8.13
N GLN A 2 -5.21 15.89 7.90
CA GLN A 2 -6.55 15.45 8.33
C GLN A 2 -7.00 14.23 7.50
N LYS A 3 -7.65 13.25 8.13
CA LYS A 3 -8.24 12.07 7.48
C LYS A 3 -9.59 12.49 6.85
N PRO A 4 -9.91 12.08 5.61
CA PRO A 4 -11.16 12.47 4.97
C PRO A 4 -12.34 11.87 5.73
N GLN A 5 -13.41 12.65 5.89
CA GLN A 5 -14.67 12.15 6.45
C GLN A 5 -15.40 11.40 5.33
N LEU A 6 -15.28 10.06 5.35
CA LEU A 6 -15.89 9.17 4.37
C LEU A 6 -17.19 8.60 4.96
N ASP A 7 -18.33 8.88 4.33
CA ASP A 7 -19.65 8.41 4.78
C ASP A 7 -20.21 7.37 3.79
N PRO A 8 -20.24 6.07 4.16
CA PRO A 8 -20.74 5.01 3.30
C PRO A 8 -22.26 5.01 3.12
N THR A 9 -23.00 5.84 3.86
CA THR A 9 -24.46 5.95 3.72
C THR A 9 -24.88 6.96 2.65
N VAL A 10 -23.96 7.85 2.27
CA VAL A 10 -24.19 8.95 1.32
C VAL A 10 -23.34 8.80 0.06
N MET A 11 -22.12 8.28 0.19
CA MET A 11 -21.16 8.17 -0.91
C MET A 11 -21.21 6.77 -1.56
N ALA A 12 -21.04 6.72 -2.88
CA ALA A 12 -20.81 5.46 -3.58
C ALA A 12 -19.39 4.92 -3.33
N ASP A 13 -19.20 3.61 -3.47
CA ASP A 13 -17.92 2.93 -3.22
C ASP A 13 -16.74 3.57 -3.96
N TRP A 14 -16.94 3.95 -5.23
CA TRP A 14 -15.89 4.57 -6.03
C TRP A 14 -15.52 5.98 -5.53
N GLN A 15 -16.48 6.75 -5.00
CA GLN A 15 -16.24 8.08 -4.43
C GLN A 15 -15.44 7.97 -3.14
N ILE A 16 -15.71 6.94 -2.35
CA ILE A 16 -14.95 6.63 -1.13
C ILE A 16 -13.53 6.22 -1.49
N ALA A 17 -13.36 5.36 -2.50
CA ALA A 17 -12.05 4.94 -2.98
C ALA A 17 -11.21 6.11 -3.50
N GLU A 18 -11.81 6.97 -4.34
CA GLU A 18 -11.14 8.17 -4.88
C GLU A 18 -10.74 9.15 -3.76
N ALA A 19 -11.64 9.43 -2.81
CA ALA A 19 -11.33 10.29 -1.68
C ALA A 19 -10.24 9.68 -0.76
N ALA A 20 -10.23 8.36 -0.60
CA ALA A 20 -9.21 7.65 0.18
C ALA A 20 -7.83 7.66 -0.49
N GLU A 21 -7.75 7.66 -1.83
CA GLU A 21 -6.49 7.61 -2.58
C GLU A 21 -5.53 8.74 -2.20
N ASN A 22 -6.05 9.95 -1.96
CA ASN A 22 -5.26 11.10 -1.53
C ASN A 22 -4.55 10.90 -0.18
N HIS A 23 -5.04 9.97 0.65
CA HIS A 23 -4.56 9.71 1.99
C HIS A 23 -3.96 8.30 2.17
N MET A 24 -3.87 7.52 1.10
CA MET A 24 -3.23 6.20 1.15
C MET A 24 -1.75 6.32 1.52
N LEU A 25 -1.26 5.32 2.26
CA LEU A 25 0.15 5.19 2.60
C LEU A 25 0.97 4.95 1.33
N GLY A 26 2.18 5.51 1.29
CA GLY A 26 3.16 5.18 0.26
C GLY A 26 3.63 3.73 0.38
N ILE A 27 3.99 3.13 -0.75
CA ILE A 27 4.51 1.75 -0.79
C ILE A 27 5.75 1.56 0.08
N ASP A 28 6.61 2.56 0.16
CA ASP A 28 7.82 2.56 1.00
C ASP A 28 7.48 2.36 2.48
N ARG A 29 6.54 3.16 2.99
CA ARG A 29 6.08 3.06 4.37
C ARG A 29 5.33 1.75 4.60
N LEU A 30 4.45 1.37 3.67
CA LEU A 30 3.70 0.12 3.76
C LEU A 30 4.66 -1.08 3.84
N ALA A 31 5.59 -1.19 2.89
CA ALA A 31 6.58 -2.27 2.85
C ALA A 31 7.40 -2.38 4.14
N ALA A 32 7.84 -1.24 4.68
CA ALA A 32 8.57 -1.19 5.94
C ALA A 32 7.71 -1.71 7.12
N GLU A 33 6.44 -1.31 7.21
CA GLU A 33 5.51 -1.79 8.23
C GLU A 33 5.20 -3.30 8.09
N PHE A 34 5.25 -3.85 6.86
CA PHE A 34 5.14 -5.29 6.59
C PHE A 34 6.45 -6.08 6.81
N GLY A 35 7.58 -5.41 7.09
CA GLY A 35 8.88 -6.06 7.25
C GLY A 35 9.48 -6.60 5.94
N LEU A 36 9.10 -6.01 4.81
CA LEU A 36 9.72 -6.27 3.52
C LEU A 36 11.00 -5.45 3.38
N LEU A 37 12.02 -6.06 2.78
CA LEU A 37 13.23 -5.33 2.45
C LEU A 37 13.03 -4.49 1.17
N PRO A 38 13.68 -3.33 1.02
CA PRO A 38 13.53 -2.48 -0.17
C PRO A 38 13.80 -3.22 -1.49
N GLU A 39 14.77 -4.13 -1.51
CA GLU A 39 15.12 -4.97 -2.67
C GLU A 39 14.06 -6.02 -3.02
N GLU A 40 13.17 -6.36 -2.09
CA GLU A 40 12.06 -7.30 -2.30
C GLU A 40 10.84 -6.61 -2.92
N VAL A 41 10.85 -5.28 -3.04
CA VAL A 41 9.71 -4.48 -3.50
C VAL A 41 10.00 -3.89 -4.86
N ILE A 42 9.08 -4.12 -5.81
CA ILE A 42 9.11 -3.58 -7.16
C ILE A 42 7.98 -2.55 -7.29
N PRO A 43 8.26 -1.24 -7.11
CA PRO A 43 7.23 -0.22 -7.14
C PRO A 43 6.59 -0.06 -8.52
N MET A 44 5.28 0.11 -8.54
CA MET A 44 4.45 0.36 -9.72
C MET A 44 3.65 1.66 -9.51
N GLY A 45 4.37 2.76 -9.29
CA GLY A 45 3.81 4.04 -8.87
C GLY A 45 3.84 4.22 -7.35
N ARG A 46 3.05 5.17 -6.83
CA ARG A 46 3.10 5.59 -5.42
C ARG A 46 2.46 4.58 -4.45
N GLN A 47 1.44 3.85 -4.93
CA GLN A 47 0.47 3.13 -4.10
C GLN A 47 0.33 1.64 -4.47
N LEU A 48 1.07 1.18 -5.49
CA LEU A 48 1.06 -0.20 -5.96
C LEU A 48 2.50 -0.70 -6.08
N ALA A 49 2.74 -1.95 -5.69
CA ALA A 49 4.01 -2.63 -5.90
C ALA A 49 3.81 -4.13 -6.05
N LYS A 50 4.78 -4.78 -6.69
CA LYS A 50 4.93 -6.23 -6.68
C LYS A 50 6.00 -6.62 -5.69
N ILE A 51 5.89 -7.82 -5.13
CA ILE A 51 6.90 -8.39 -4.25
C ILE A 51 7.72 -9.39 -5.06
N ASP A 52 9.04 -9.30 -4.99
CA ASP A 52 9.91 -10.35 -5.50
C ASP A 52 9.82 -11.57 -4.57
N GLN A 53 8.98 -12.51 -4.98
CA GLN A 53 8.76 -13.76 -4.26
C GLN A 53 10.06 -14.53 -4.01
N LYS A 54 11.02 -14.52 -4.94
CA LYS A 54 12.25 -15.32 -4.80
C LYS A 54 13.14 -14.73 -3.71
N LEU A 55 13.30 -13.41 -3.67
CA LEU A 55 14.09 -12.73 -2.64
C LEU A 55 13.44 -12.90 -1.26
N ALA A 56 12.13 -12.63 -1.18
CA ALA A 56 11.38 -12.78 0.06
C ALA A 56 11.42 -14.21 0.62
N LEU A 57 11.18 -15.22 -0.23
CA LEU A 57 11.23 -16.61 0.19
C LEU A 57 12.64 -17.04 0.59
N ARG A 58 13.70 -16.60 -0.11
CA ARG A 58 15.08 -16.94 0.27
C ARG A 58 15.44 -16.40 1.65
N ARG A 59 14.99 -15.19 2.00
CA ARG A 59 15.19 -14.60 3.34
C ARG A 59 14.41 -15.36 4.41
N LEU A 60 13.17 -15.74 4.11
CA LEU A 60 12.29 -16.43 5.05
C LEU A 60 12.62 -17.93 5.20
N ALA A 61 13.27 -18.54 4.22
CA ALA A 61 13.67 -19.95 4.22
C ALA A 61 14.91 -20.25 5.09
N GLY A 62 15.15 -19.43 6.12
CA GLY A 62 16.19 -19.68 7.13
C GLY A 62 16.08 -21.05 7.77
#